data_AF-A0A6A6HC00-F1
#
_entry.id   AF-A0A6A6HC00-F1
#
_cell.length_a   1.000
_cell.length_b   1.000
_cell.length_c   1.000
_cell.angle_alpha   90.00
_cell.angle_beta   90.00
_cell.angle_gamma   90.00
#
_symmetry.space_group_name_H-M   'P 1'
#
loop_
_entity.id
_entity.type
_entity.pdbx_description
1 polymer ?
#
loop_
_entity_poly.entity_id
_entity_poly.type
_entity_poly.pdbx_seq_one_letter_code
_entity_poly.pdbx_strand_id
1 'polypeptide(L)'
;MKAATFVLLANVIATAASVIPGTDQTPLKDDAKEPEERYLIELGPDDLRWVTEDEKWRIRRSGRMFFDITDDTYFGHDPVPTKQATFPSKPSFNSSIAPLLPLLSEKQMHENLEEFTSFHTRYYKSGYGAKSSAWLLNRVNETLNSTGALKHGASVRPFEHPWGQSSIIATLPGTMDRTVVIGAHQDSINLFLPSILAAPGADDDGSGTVTILEAMRVLLSNSSEILSSGNMTNTLEFHWYSAEEGGLLGSQAIFSNYSREGRDVRAMLQQDMTGYVQKTLDAGEPESVGVITDYVSPSLTDFIKKVVDTYCEIPYVETKCGYACSDHASASKAGYPSAFVIESDFKYSDQKIHTTEDKLEYLSFSHMVQHARLTLGLAWELSMADFD
;
A
#
# COMPACT_ATOMS: atom_id res chain seq x y z
N MET A 1 23.51 -79.58 30.69
CA MET A 1 22.31 -78.71 30.76
C MET A 1 22.73 -77.45 31.51
N LYS A 2 22.46 -76.27 30.91
CA LYS A 2 23.07 -74.98 31.30
C LYS A 2 22.73 -74.62 32.75
N ALA A 3 23.77 -74.49 33.58
CA ALA A 3 23.71 -74.07 34.97
C ALA A 3 24.06 -72.59 35.07
N ALA A 4 23.35 -71.92 35.96
CA ALA A 4 23.40 -70.51 36.23
C ALA A 4 24.45 -70.16 37.31
N THR A 5 24.76 -68.86 37.34
CA THR A 5 24.99 -68.03 38.53
C THR A 5 26.31 -68.05 39.32
N PHE A 6 26.63 -66.82 39.75
CA PHE A 6 27.34 -66.38 40.95
C PHE A 6 28.87 -66.51 40.99
N VAL A 7 29.53 -65.35 40.93
CA VAL A 7 30.76 -65.08 41.69
C VAL A 7 30.51 -63.85 42.53
N LEU A 8 30.63 -64.00 43.85
CA LEU A 8 30.59 -62.92 44.83
C LEU A 8 31.84 -62.99 45.73
N LEU A 9 32.56 -61.86 45.78
CA LEU A 9 33.39 -61.29 46.85
C LEU A 9 34.64 -62.01 47.44
N ALA A 10 35.77 -61.29 47.45
CA ALA A 10 36.52 -60.85 48.65
C ALA A 10 37.65 -59.86 48.23
N ASN A 11 37.51 -58.56 48.48
CA ASN A 11 37.96 -57.76 49.65
C ASN A 11 39.46 -57.49 49.74
N VAL A 12 39.87 -56.24 49.46
CA VAL A 12 40.80 -55.47 50.32
C VAL A 12 40.35 -54.01 50.38
N ILE A 13 40.40 -53.48 51.59
CA ILE A 13 39.87 -52.22 52.11
C ILE A 13 40.87 -51.08 51.91
N ALA A 14 40.39 -49.89 51.52
CA ALA A 14 41.03 -48.62 51.85
C ALA A 14 39.99 -47.47 51.93
N THR A 15 39.59 -47.13 53.15
CA THR A 15 39.02 -45.85 53.58
C THR A 15 40.16 -44.86 53.83
N ALA A 16 40.12 -43.54 53.65
CA ALA A 16 39.13 -42.59 53.15
C ALA A 16 39.88 -41.25 52.90
N ALA A 17 39.43 -40.47 51.90
CA ALA A 17 39.49 -39.01 51.93
C ALA A 17 38.50 -38.49 50.86
N SER A 18 37.34 -38.02 51.31
CA SER A 18 36.32 -37.38 50.48
C SER A 18 36.77 -35.97 50.11
N VAL A 19 37.19 -35.79 48.85
CA VAL A 19 37.28 -34.48 48.19
C VAL A 19 36.01 -34.30 47.39
N ILE A 20 35.19 -33.34 47.76
CA ILE A 20 34.06 -32.86 46.95
C ILE A 20 34.67 -32.22 45.70
N PRO A 21 34.39 -32.68 44.48
CA PRO A 21 34.79 -31.95 43.28
C PRO A 21 34.00 -30.65 43.28
N GLY A 22 34.70 -29.52 43.39
CA GLY A 22 34.12 -28.21 43.11
C GLY A 22 33.51 -28.25 41.71
N THR A 23 32.24 -27.88 41.62
CA THR A 23 31.57 -27.61 40.37
C THR A 23 32.28 -26.44 39.72
N ASP A 24 33.19 -26.73 38.80
CA ASP A 24 33.75 -25.74 37.89
C ASP A 24 32.66 -25.40 36.86
N GLN A 25 31.65 -24.65 37.31
CA GLN A 25 30.75 -23.97 36.41
C GLN A 25 31.54 -22.80 35.84
N THR A 26 32.11 -23.03 34.65
CA THR A 26 32.51 -21.96 33.76
C THR A 26 31.35 -20.96 33.71
N PRO A 27 31.54 -19.68 34.06
CA PRO A 27 30.51 -18.69 33.83
C PRO A 27 30.19 -18.74 32.34
N LEU A 28 28.92 -18.93 32.00
CA LEU A 28 28.43 -18.60 30.67
C LEU A 28 28.97 -17.20 30.39
N LYS A 29 29.87 -17.08 29.40
CA LYS A 29 30.19 -15.78 28.83
C LYS A 29 28.84 -15.14 28.54
N ASP A 30 28.63 -13.93 29.04
CA ASP A 30 27.53 -13.09 28.58
C ASP A 30 27.51 -13.21 27.06
N ASP A 31 26.50 -13.92 26.53
CA ASP A 31 26.12 -13.76 25.14
C ASP A 31 25.87 -12.27 25.03
N ALA A 32 26.79 -11.56 24.39
CA ALA A 32 26.57 -10.18 24.02
C ALA A 32 25.27 -10.22 23.21
N LYS A 33 24.15 -9.83 23.84
CA LYS A 33 22.87 -9.65 23.15
C LYS A 33 23.23 -8.84 21.92
N GLU A 34 22.99 -9.41 20.75
CA GLU A 34 23.10 -8.61 19.53
C GLU A 34 22.31 -7.32 19.79
N PRO A 35 22.88 -6.16 19.43
CA PRO A 35 22.22 -4.89 19.70
C PRO A 35 20.82 -4.97 19.11
N GLU A 36 19.81 -4.78 19.97
CA GLU A 36 18.41 -4.82 19.57
C GLU A 36 18.21 -3.85 18.40
N GLU A 37 17.72 -4.36 17.27
CA GLU A 37 17.51 -3.58 16.06
C GLU A 37 16.59 -2.40 16.38
N ARG A 38 16.99 -1.20 15.98
CA ARG A 38 16.23 0.04 16.22
C ARG A 38 15.90 0.72 14.90
N TYR A 39 14.74 1.34 14.89
CA TYR A 39 14.18 2.03 13.75
C TYR A 39 13.98 3.50 14.09
N LEU A 40 14.31 4.39 13.16
CA LEU A 40 14.01 5.81 13.28
C LEU A 40 12.65 6.06 12.65
N ILE A 41 11.67 6.43 13.49
CA ILE A 41 10.34 6.79 13.03
C ILE A 41 10.08 8.28 13.17
N GLU A 42 9.23 8.81 12.30
CA GLU A 42 8.68 10.17 12.37
C GLU A 42 7.18 10.11 12.66
N LEU A 43 6.76 10.66 13.80
CA LEU A 43 5.37 10.61 14.29
C LEU A 43 4.56 11.88 13.97
N GLY A 44 5.21 12.85 13.36
CA GLY A 44 4.73 14.18 13.06
C GLY A 44 5.92 15.04 12.61
N PRO A 45 5.68 16.24 12.04
CA PRO A 45 6.77 17.13 11.65
C PRO A 45 7.73 17.35 12.82
N ASP A 46 9.00 17.00 12.61
CA ASP A 46 10.10 17.08 13.59
C ASP A 46 9.98 16.18 14.86
N ASP A 47 8.99 15.27 14.97
CA ASP A 47 8.88 14.28 16.06
C ASP A 47 9.56 12.96 15.69
N LEU A 48 10.90 12.97 15.76
CA LEU A 48 11.76 11.82 15.44
C LEU A 48 12.05 10.96 16.68
N ARG A 49 11.92 9.64 16.56
CA ARG A 49 12.20 8.70 17.66
C ARG A 49 12.89 7.44 17.18
N TRP A 50 13.95 7.06 17.89
CA TRP A 50 14.52 5.72 17.80
C TRP A 50 13.71 4.76 18.67
N VAL A 51 13.13 3.74 18.04
CA VAL A 51 12.24 2.77 18.67
C VAL A 51 12.67 1.34 18.33
N THR A 52 12.33 0.37 19.17
CA THR A 52 12.45 -1.05 18.83
C THR A 52 11.27 -1.50 17.95
N GLU A 53 11.34 -2.69 17.34
CA GLU A 53 10.22 -3.23 16.55
C GLU A 53 8.94 -3.35 17.39
N ASP A 54 9.06 -3.81 18.64
CA ASP A 54 7.93 -3.91 19.58
C ASP A 54 7.31 -2.54 19.90
N GLU A 55 8.12 -1.49 19.97
CA GLU A 55 7.67 -0.13 20.18
C GLU A 55 6.96 0.43 18.94
N LYS A 56 7.44 0.15 17.72
CA LYS A 56 6.72 0.48 16.47
C LYS A 56 5.31 -0.09 16.48
N TRP A 57 5.19 -1.39 16.77
CA TRP A 57 3.89 -2.05 16.77
C TRP A 57 2.98 -1.59 17.90
N ARG A 58 3.55 -1.20 19.06
CA ARG A 58 2.77 -0.59 20.15
C ARG A 58 2.20 0.76 19.74
N ILE A 59 2.97 1.58 19.03
CA ILE A 59 2.51 2.86 18.48
C ILE A 59 1.41 2.62 17.44
N ARG A 60 1.62 1.72 16.47
CA ARG A 60 0.61 1.40 15.45
C ARG A 60 -0.70 0.90 16.06
N ARG A 61 -0.64 -0.01 17.04
CA ARG A 61 -1.81 -0.48 17.82
C ARG A 61 -2.52 0.59 18.62
N SER A 62 -1.87 1.72 18.92
CA SER A 62 -2.52 2.87 19.56
C SER A 62 -3.28 3.78 18.58
N GLY A 63 -3.33 3.41 17.30
CA GLY A 63 -3.93 4.20 16.22
C GLY A 63 -3.04 5.36 15.74
N ARG A 64 -1.76 5.39 16.15
CA ARG A 64 -0.81 6.40 15.70
C ARG A 64 -0.02 5.87 14.52
N MET A 65 0.00 6.66 13.45
CA MET A 65 0.76 6.36 12.23
C MET A 65 2.10 7.07 12.24
N PHE A 66 3.02 6.59 11.41
CA PHE A 66 4.39 7.08 11.36
C PHE A 66 5.01 6.78 10.00
N PHE A 67 5.97 7.61 9.60
CA PHE A 67 6.98 7.16 8.64
C PHE A 67 8.04 6.36 9.38
N ASP A 68 8.48 5.25 8.78
CA ASP A 68 9.79 4.68 9.10
C ASP A 68 10.81 5.25 8.12
N ILE A 69 11.73 6.07 8.65
CA ILE A 69 12.77 6.77 7.87
C ILE A 69 14.16 6.18 8.14
N THR A 70 14.23 4.96 8.67
CA THR A 70 15.49 4.30 9.05
C THR A 70 16.48 4.26 7.88
N ASP A 71 15.99 3.97 6.68
CA ASP A 71 16.80 3.82 5.48
C ASP A 71 17.03 5.13 4.70
N ASP A 72 16.25 6.18 4.97
CA ASP A 72 16.37 7.48 4.30
C ASP A 72 16.08 8.65 5.26
N THR A 73 17.01 8.89 6.18
CA THR A 73 16.89 9.94 7.21
C THR A 73 16.80 11.37 6.66
N TYR A 74 17.14 11.58 5.38
CA TYR A 74 17.08 12.89 4.71
C TYR A 74 15.87 13.03 3.77
N PHE A 75 14.98 12.02 3.73
CA PHE A 75 13.81 12.06 2.86
C PHE A 75 12.96 13.31 3.13
N GLY A 76 12.72 14.10 2.08
CA GLY A 76 11.97 15.34 2.13
C GLY A 76 12.70 16.57 2.70
N HIS A 77 14.00 16.49 3.04
CA HIS A 77 14.78 17.66 3.49
C HIS A 77 15.14 18.62 2.34
N ASP A 78 15.42 18.07 1.15
CA ASP A 78 15.68 18.83 -0.08
C ASP A 78 14.62 18.45 -1.14
N PRO A 79 13.36 18.87 -0.98
CA PRO A 79 12.33 18.56 -1.96
C PRO A 79 12.72 19.15 -3.32
N VAL A 80 12.55 18.36 -4.39
CA VAL A 80 12.75 18.86 -5.76
C VAL A 80 11.89 20.11 -5.92
N PRO A 81 12.40 21.20 -6.53
CA PRO A 81 11.57 22.32 -6.93
C PRO A 81 10.51 21.83 -7.94
N THR A 82 9.35 21.40 -7.43
CA THR A 82 8.25 20.96 -8.27
C THR A 82 7.60 22.20 -8.87
N LYS A 83 7.42 22.20 -10.20
CA LYS A 83 6.58 23.20 -10.83
C LYS A 83 5.17 23.00 -10.29
N GLN A 84 4.61 24.03 -9.66
CA GLN A 84 3.21 23.98 -9.26
C GLN A 84 2.36 23.64 -10.48
N ALA A 85 1.67 22.50 -10.43
CA ALA A 85 0.76 22.09 -11.47
C ALA A 85 -0.49 22.97 -11.42
N THR A 86 -0.90 23.51 -12.58
CA THR A 86 -2.19 24.16 -12.72
C THR A 86 -3.21 23.11 -13.12
N PHE A 87 -4.14 22.78 -12.22
CA PHE A 87 -5.19 21.81 -12.51
C PHE A 87 -6.33 22.46 -13.32
N PRO A 88 -7.01 21.70 -14.21
CA PRO A 88 -8.16 22.22 -14.95
C PRO A 88 -9.24 22.76 -14.02
N SER A 89 -9.91 23.83 -14.44
CA SER A 89 -10.98 24.44 -13.64
C SER A 89 -12.20 23.52 -13.45
N LYS A 90 -12.40 22.55 -14.35
CA LYS A 90 -13.44 21.52 -14.33
C LYS A 90 -13.08 20.35 -15.26
N PRO A 91 -13.68 19.16 -15.07
CA PRO A 91 -13.61 18.09 -16.06
C PRO A 91 -14.11 18.54 -17.43
N SER A 92 -13.44 18.09 -18.50
CA SER A 92 -13.68 18.54 -19.88
C SER A 92 -13.90 17.39 -20.87
N PHE A 93 -13.71 16.14 -20.47
CA PHE A 93 -13.79 14.97 -21.35
C PHE A 93 -15.00 14.07 -21.08
N ASN A 94 -16.07 14.63 -20.50
CA ASN A 94 -17.25 13.87 -20.07
C ASN A 94 -17.85 12.99 -21.18
N SER A 95 -17.92 13.49 -22.42
CA SER A 95 -18.45 12.74 -23.56
C SER A 95 -17.59 11.54 -23.94
N SER A 96 -16.27 11.62 -23.74
CA SER A 96 -15.32 10.56 -24.07
C SER A 96 -15.27 9.48 -22.99
N ILE A 97 -15.43 9.88 -21.72
CA ILE A 97 -15.43 8.97 -20.58
C ILE A 97 -16.79 8.27 -20.40
N ALA A 98 -17.91 8.93 -20.72
CA ALA A 98 -19.25 8.40 -20.47
C ALA A 98 -19.50 6.98 -21.02
N PRO A 99 -19.03 6.59 -22.21
CA PRO A 99 -19.16 5.21 -22.70
C PRO A 99 -18.32 4.18 -21.95
N LEU A 100 -17.28 4.61 -21.23
CA LEU A 100 -16.36 3.74 -20.48
C LEU A 100 -16.86 3.45 -19.07
N LEU A 101 -17.55 4.39 -18.41
CA LEU A 101 -18.03 4.21 -17.04
C LEU A 101 -18.87 2.92 -16.84
N PRO A 102 -19.79 2.53 -17.76
CA PRO A 102 -20.53 1.28 -17.64
C PRO A 102 -19.71 0.00 -17.85
N LEU A 103 -18.44 0.11 -18.29
CA LEU A 103 -17.55 -1.04 -18.47
C LEU A 103 -16.86 -1.46 -17.17
N LEU A 104 -16.92 -0.62 -16.12
CA LEU A 104 -16.46 -0.95 -14.77
C LEU A 104 -17.32 -2.09 -14.22
N SER A 105 -16.67 -3.09 -13.63
CA SER A 105 -17.32 -4.36 -13.30
C SER A 105 -17.06 -4.78 -11.86
N GLU A 106 -18.12 -4.77 -11.06
CA GLU A 106 -18.13 -5.36 -9.70
C GLU A 106 -17.61 -6.80 -9.72
N LYS A 107 -18.01 -7.58 -10.73
CA LYS A 107 -17.56 -8.96 -10.90
C LYS A 107 -16.04 -9.07 -11.06
N GLN A 108 -15.44 -8.25 -11.93
CA GLN A 108 -13.99 -8.28 -12.13
C GLN A 108 -13.25 -7.86 -10.85
N MET A 109 -13.76 -6.87 -10.13
CA MET A 109 -13.19 -6.43 -8.86
C MET A 109 -13.29 -7.53 -7.80
N HIS A 110 -14.45 -8.20 -7.69
CA HIS A 110 -14.67 -9.32 -6.77
C HIS A 110 -13.74 -10.49 -7.07
N GLU A 111 -13.65 -10.95 -8.32
CA GLU A 111 -12.79 -12.08 -8.70
C GLU A 111 -11.31 -11.80 -8.43
N ASN A 112 -10.85 -10.57 -8.68
CA ASN A 112 -9.49 -10.17 -8.33
C ASN A 112 -9.28 -10.13 -6.80
N LEU A 113 -10.23 -9.56 -6.05
CA LEU A 113 -10.10 -9.41 -4.61
C LEU A 113 -10.20 -10.75 -3.88
N GLU A 114 -11.03 -11.67 -4.36
CA GLU A 114 -11.17 -13.02 -3.81
C GLU A 114 -9.83 -13.78 -3.88
N GLU A 115 -9.16 -13.72 -5.04
CA GLU A 115 -7.82 -14.29 -5.19
C GLU A 115 -6.79 -13.55 -4.32
N PHE A 116 -6.83 -12.22 -4.30
CA PHE A 116 -5.86 -11.39 -3.57
C PHE A 116 -5.94 -11.53 -2.04
N THR A 117 -7.11 -11.85 -1.51
CA THR A 117 -7.33 -12.13 -0.07
C THR A 117 -7.20 -13.62 0.29
N SER A 118 -7.03 -14.51 -0.70
CA SER A 118 -6.78 -15.93 -0.47
C SER A 118 -5.39 -16.22 0.11
N PHE A 119 -4.44 -15.29 -0.06
CA PHE A 119 -3.15 -15.36 0.60
C PHE A 119 -3.36 -15.24 2.12
N HIS A 120 -2.70 -16.11 2.90
CA HIS A 120 -2.82 -16.09 4.38
C HIS A 120 -2.58 -14.69 4.97
N THR A 121 -1.61 -13.98 4.41
CA THR A 121 -1.34 -12.56 4.66
C THR A 121 -0.60 -12.01 3.44
N ARG A 122 -0.61 -10.69 3.24
CA ARG A 122 0.28 -10.01 2.29
C ARG A 122 1.36 -9.20 2.99
N TYR A 123 1.67 -9.54 4.25
CA TYR A 123 2.70 -8.87 5.04
C TYR A 123 4.04 -8.86 4.32
N TYR A 124 4.65 -7.67 4.23
CA TYR A 124 5.78 -7.38 3.34
C TYR A 124 7.05 -8.21 3.62
N LYS A 125 7.29 -8.59 4.88
CA LYS A 125 8.42 -9.48 5.26
C LYS A 125 8.11 -10.98 5.08
N SER A 126 6.90 -11.34 4.65
CA SER A 126 6.47 -12.74 4.56
C SER A 126 6.65 -13.32 3.15
N GLY A 127 6.85 -14.64 3.08
CA GLY A 127 6.85 -15.34 1.79
C GLY A 127 5.49 -15.31 1.08
N TYR A 128 4.39 -15.04 1.79
CA TYR A 128 3.08 -14.82 1.17
C TYR A 128 2.99 -13.42 0.53
N GLY A 129 3.55 -12.39 1.18
CA GLY A 129 3.66 -11.04 0.61
C GLY A 129 4.40 -11.04 -0.72
N ALA A 130 5.56 -11.72 -0.80
CA ALA A 130 6.32 -11.88 -2.04
C ALA A 130 5.55 -12.62 -3.14
N LYS A 131 4.79 -13.67 -2.79
CA LYS A 131 3.94 -14.40 -3.74
C LYS A 131 2.76 -13.55 -4.23
N SER A 132 2.17 -12.77 -3.32
CA SER A 132 1.06 -11.88 -3.63
C SER A 132 1.49 -10.75 -4.57
N SER A 133 2.67 -10.15 -4.35
CA SER A 133 3.21 -9.15 -5.29
C SER A 133 3.56 -9.75 -6.65
N ALA A 134 4.10 -10.97 -6.69
CA ALA A 134 4.34 -11.67 -7.95
C ALA A 134 3.04 -11.97 -8.71
N TRP A 135 1.98 -12.36 -8.00
CA TRP A 135 0.65 -12.56 -8.58
C TRP A 135 0.09 -11.26 -9.15
N LEU A 136 0.15 -10.17 -8.39
CA LEU A 136 -0.38 -8.87 -8.81
C LEU A 136 0.38 -8.33 -10.02
N LEU A 137 1.71 -8.46 -10.03
CA LEU A 137 2.55 -8.10 -11.18
C LEU A 137 2.12 -8.85 -12.44
N ASN A 138 1.87 -10.16 -12.32
CA ASN A 138 1.39 -10.96 -13.44
C ASN A 138 -0.02 -10.52 -13.89
N ARG A 139 -0.94 -10.25 -12.96
CA ARG A 139 -2.30 -9.80 -13.29
C ARG A 139 -2.32 -8.43 -14.00
N VAL A 140 -1.44 -7.51 -13.59
CA VAL A 140 -1.24 -6.24 -14.28
C VAL A 140 -0.69 -6.47 -15.70
N ASN A 141 0.32 -7.32 -15.86
CA ASN A 141 0.87 -7.68 -17.17
C ASN A 141 -0.17 -8.34 -18.09
N GLU A 142 -0.99 -9.25 -17.56
CA GLU A 142 -2.11 -9.87 -18.28
C GLU A 142 -3.13 -8.82 -18.75
N THR A 143 -3.41 -7.82 -17.92
CA THR A 143 -4.29 -6.69 -18.25
C THR A 143 -3.71 -5.86 -19.40
N LEU A 144 -2.42 -5.49 -19.33
CA LEU A 144 -1.75 -4.75 -20.41
C LEU A 144 -1.69 -5.56 -21.72
N ASN A 145 -1.48 -6.87 -21.64
CA ASN A 145 -1.40 -7.74 -22.81
C ASN A 145 -2.76 -7.95 -23.47
N SER A 146 -3.78 -8.29 -22.69
CA SER A 146 -5.14 -8.57 -23.19
C SER A 146 -5.82 -7.35 -23.80
N THR A 147 -5.50 -6.16 -23.31
CA THR A 147 -5.96 -4.89 -23.88
C THR A 147 -5.14 -4.44 -25.09
N GLY A 148 -4.03 -5.12 -25.41
CA GLY A 148 -3.11 -4.73 -26.49
C GLY A 148 -2.23 -3.53 -26.16
N ALA A 149 -2.31 -2.98 -24.95
CA ALA A 149 -1.55 -1.81 -24.52
C ALA A 149 -0.03 -1.98 -24.64
N LEU A 150 0.48 -3.20 -24.44
CA LEU A 150 1.91 -3.51 -24.63
C LEU A 150 2.41 -3.17 -26.05
N LYS A 151 1.55 -3.30 -27.07
CA LYS A 151 1.90 -2.97 -28.47
C LYS A 151 2.01 -1.46 -28.69
N HIS A 152 1.49 -0.67 -27.74
CA HIS A 152 1.46 0.79 -27.77
C HIS A 152 2.39 1.40 -26.71
N GLY A 153 3.38 0.63 -26.24
CA GLY A 153 4.44 1.12 -25.35
C GLY A 153 4.09 1.10 -23.86
N ALA A 154 2.89 0.63 -23.48
CA ALA A 154 2.62 0.38 -22.06
C ALA A 154 3.56 -0.72 -21.53
N SER A 155 3.93 -0.62 -20.26
CA SER A 155 4.80 -1.60 -19.61
C SER A 155 4.45 -1.74 -18.14
N VAL A 156 4.90 -2.84 -17.53
CA VAL A 156 4.85 -3.03 -16.08
C VAL A 156 6.18 -3.59 -15.60
N ARG A 157 6.65 -3.11 -14.46
CA ARG A 157 7.88 -3.60 -13.81
C ARG A 157 7.70 -3.69 -12.30
N PRO A 158 8.43 -4.60 -11.63
CA PRO A 158 8.62 -4.49 -10.21
C PRO A 158 9.58 -3.34 -9.86
N PHE A 159 9.41 -2.79 -8.66
CA PHE A 159 10.40 -2.00 -7.94
C PHE A 159 10.81 -2.84 -6.73
N GLU A 160 12.03 -3.38 -6.79
CA GLU A 160 12.55 -4.32 -5.82
C GLU A 160 12.90 -3.65 -4.49
N HIS A 161 12.62 -4.34 -3.39
CA HIS A 161 12.90 -3.90 -2.03
C HIS A 161 13.63 -4.99 -1.24
N PRO A 162 14.40 -4.65 -0.19
CA PRO A 162 15.21 -5.62 0.56
C PRO A 162 14.40 -6.64 1.37
N TRP A 163 13.09 -6.43 1.55
CA TRP A 163 12.19 -7.33 2.29
C TRP A 163 11.48 -8.39 1.43
N GLY A 164 11.70 -8.39 0.11
CA GLY A 164 11.26 -9.45 -0.80
C GLY A 164 9.87 -9.26 -1.44
N GLN A 165 9.01 -8.41 -0.90
CA GLN A 165 7.79 -7.97 -1.61
C GLN A 165 8.09 -6.72 -2.44
N SER A 166 8.04 -6.82 -3.76
CA SER A 166 8.28 -5.68 -4.66
C SER A 166 7.05 -4.78 -4.77
N SER A 167 7.24 -3.47 -4.88
CA SER A 167 6.19 -2.59 -5.41
C SER A 167 6.04 -2.80 -6.92
N ILE A 168 4.89 -2.45 -7.49
CA ILE A 168 4.61 -2.62 -8.93
C ILE A 168 4.33 -1.26 -9.55
N ILE A 169 4.94 -0.99 -10.70
CA ILE A 169 4.73 0.23 -11.47
C ILE A 169 4.33 -0.16 -12.89
N ALA A 170 3.08 0.11 -13.25
CA ALA A 170 2.63 0.08 -14.64
C ALA A 170 2.69 1.49 -15.24
N THR A 171 3.30 1.63 -16.41
CA THR A 171 3.49 2.90 -17.09
C THR A 171 2.74 2.89 -18.41
N LEU A 172 1.88 3.89 -18.62
CA LEU A 172 1.21 4.19 -19.88
C LEU A 172 1.83 5.49 -20.44
N PRO A 173 2.65 5.40 -21.51
CA PRO A 173 3.43 6.56 -21.96
C PRO A 173 2.54 7.66 -22.53
N GLY A 174 2.79 8.89 -22.10
CA GLY A 174 2.29 10.11 -22.74
C GLY A 174 3.30 10.68 -23.73
N THR A 175 2.95 11.78 -24.38
CA THR A 175 3.87 12.51 -25.28
C THR A 175 4.88 13.39 -24.54
N MET A 176 4.63 13.70 -23.27
CA MET A 176 5.49 14.49 -22.40
C MET A 176 5.97 13.66 -21.19
N ASP A 177 7.11 14.03 -20.63
CA ASP A 177 7.71 13.37 -19.45
C ASP A 177 6.97 13.66 -18.12
N ARG A 178 5.94 14.53 -18.16
CA ARG A 178 5.06 14.83 -17.03
C ARG A 178 4.33 13.56 -16.62
N THR A 179 4.36 13.22 -15.33
CA THR A 179 3.79 11.98 -14.80
C THR A 179 2.60 12.28 -13.87
N VAL A 180 1.51 11.53 -14.05
CA VAL A 180 0.38 11.46 -13.12
C VAL A 180 0.36 10.05 -12.55
N VAL A 181 0.35 9.94 -11.22
CA VAL A 181 0.41 8.67 -10.50
C VAL A 181 -0.95 8.36 -9.88
N ILE A 182 -1.41 7.13 -10.04
CA ILE A 182 -2.55 6.55 -9.33
C ILE A 182 -2.01 5.40 -8.48
N GLY A 183 -2.21 5.45 -7.17
CA GLY A 183 -1.59 4.55 -6.20
C GLY A 183 -2.60 3.87 -5.27
N ALA A 184 -2.21 2.70 -4.80
CA ALA A 184 -2.81 1.91 -3.73
C ALA A 184 -1.70 1.07 -3.09
N HIS A 185 -1.86 0.56 -1.86
CA HIS A 185 -0.89 -0.40 -1.32
C HIS A 185 -1.39 -1.83 -1.42
N GLN A 186 -0.45 -2.77 -1.50
CA GLN A 186 -0.74 -4.16 -1.80
C GLN A 186 -0.53 -5.09 -0.60
N ASP A 187 0.18 -4.62 0.43
CA ASP A 187 0.42 -5.42 1.62
C ASP A 187 -0.81 -5.48 2.52
N SER A 188 -0.71 -6.29 3.57
CA SER A 188 -1.69 -6.36 4.65
C SER A 188 -0.98 -6.80 5.92
N ILE A 189 -1.53 -6.43 7.08
CA ILE A 189 -0.93 -6.79 8.36
C ILE A 189 -1.97 -7.33 9.34
N ASN A 190 -1.51 -8.15 10.28
CA ASN A 190 -2.23 -8.39 11.52
C ASN A 190 -1.48 -7.72 12.67
N LEU A 191 -2.04 -6.68 13.29
CA LEU A 191 -1.29 -5.89 14.29
C LEU A 191 -0.92 -6.64 15.56
N PHE A 192 -1.51 -7.81 15.84
CA PHE A 192 -1.15 -8.61 17.00
C PHE A 192 0.09 -9.47 16.75
N LEU A 193 0.12 -10.20 15.63
CA LEU A 193 1.25 -11.05 15.24
C LEU A 193 1.41 -11.00 13.70
N PRO A 194 2.07 -9.95 13.17
CA PRO A 194 2.18 -9.70 11.73
C PRO A 194 2.69 -10.88 10.90
N SER A 195 3.63 -11.65 11.46
CA SER A 195 4.27 -12.77 10.77
C SER A 195 3.55 -14.11 10.93
N ILE A 196 2.50 -14.20 11.76
CA ILE A 196 1.87 -15.48 12.15
C ILE A 196 0.39 -15.49 11.82
N LEU A 197 -0.36 -14.48 12.24
CA LEU A 197 -1.80 -14.46 12.08
C LEU A 197 -2.19 -14.11 10.65
N ALA A 198 -3.36 -14.59 10.23
CA ALA A 198 -3.89 -14.23 8.93
C ALA A 198 -4.26 -12.74 8.90
N ALA A 199 -4.12 -12.15 7.72
CA ALA A 199 -4.53 -10.78 7.40
C ALA A 199 -5.09 -10.79 5.97
N PRO A 200 -6.38 -11.12 5.79
CA PRO A 200 -6.96 -11.15 4.45
C PRO A 200 -6.89 -9.76 3.82
N GLY A 201 -7.00 -8.67 4.58
CA GLY A 201 -6.77 -7.30 4.09
C GLY A 201 -7.72 -6.96 2.94
N ALA A 202 -9.01 -7.25 3.10
CA ALA A 202 -9.97 -7.11 2.01
C ALA A 202 -10.25 -5.64 1.71
N ASP A 203 -10.54 -4.87 2.73
CA ASP A 203 -10.70 -3.42 2.65
C ASP A 203 -9.34 -2.75 2.60
N ASP A 204 -8.42 -3.13 3.49
CA ASP A 204 -7.12 -2.49 3.71
C ASP A 204 -5.94 -3.37 3.23
N ASP A 205 -5.33 -3.11 2.07
CA ASP A 205 -5.87 -2.29 0.96
C ASP A 205 -6.11 -3.14 -0.28
N GLY A 206 -6.72 -4.31 -0.07
CA GLY A 206 -7.20 -5.14 -1.16
C GLY A 206 -8.17 -4.38 -2.05
N SER A 207 -9.04 -3.55 -1.45
CA SER A 207 -10.10 -2.83 -2.13
C SER A 207 -9.56 -1.73 -3.05
N GLY A 208 -8.63 -0.88 -2.58
CA GLY A 208 -7.94 0.13 -3.38
C GLY A 208 -7.09 -0.50 -4.48
N THR A 209 -6.36 -1.56 -4.15
CA THR A 209 -5.56 -2.33 -5.12
C THR A 209 -6.38 -2.79 -6.33
N VAL A 210 -7.54 -3.41 -6.12
CA VAL A 210 -8.38 -3.90 -7.23
C VAL A 210 -9.18 -2.77 -7.89
N THR A 211 -9.47 -1.68 -7.17
CA THR A 211 -10.12 -0.49 -7.71
C THR A 211 -9.27 0.16 -8.79
N ILE A 212 -7.98 0.40 -8.50
CA ILE A 212 -7.09 1.05 -9.48
C ILE A 212 -6.75 0.09 -10.65
N LEU A 213 -6.71 -1.23 -10.39
CA LEU A 213 -6.56 -2.25 -11.43
C LEU A 213 -7.75 -2.26 -12.40
N GLU A 214 -8.97 -2.18 -11.89
CA GLU A 214 -10.19 -2.14 -12.72
C GLU A 214 -10.31 -0.84 -13.51
N ALA A 215 -9.99 0.30 -12.88
CA ALA A 215 -9.93 1.59 -13.58
C ALA A 215 -8.91 1.55 -14.72
N MET A 216 -7.73 0.96 -14.51
CA MET A 216 -6.72 0.76 -15.55
C MET A 216 -7.22 -0.16 -16.67
N ARG A 217 -7.88 -1.28 -16.33
CA ARG A 217 -8.44 -2.21 -17.32
C ARG A 217 -9.44 -1.51 -18.24
N VAL A 218 -10.34 -0.70 -17.67
CA VAL A 218 -11.35 0.04 -18.44
C VAL A 218 -10.74 1.19 -19.23
N LEU A 219 -9.80 1.93 -18.66
CA LEU A 219 -9.04 2.96 -19.40
C LEU A 219 -8.40 2.37 -20.67
N LEU A 220 -7.89 1.15 -20.57
CA LEU A 220 -7.23 0.43 -21.65
C LEU A 220 -8.16 -0.38 -22.55
N SER A 221 -9.48 -0.41 -22.30
CA SER A 221 -10.41 -1.18 -23.14
C SER A 221 -10.46 -0.68 -24.59
N ASN A 222 -9.97 0.54 -24.83
CA ASN A 222 -9.74 1.12 -26.15
C ASN A 222 -8.30 1.63 -26.30
N SER A 223 -7.33 0.80 -25.91
CA SER A 223 -5.90 1.14 -25.86
C SER A 223 -5.34 1.70 -27.18
N SER A 224 -5.82 1.19 -28.33
CA SER A 224 -5.42 1.70 -29.64
C SER A 224 -5.83 3.16 -29.84
N GLU A 225 -6.99 3.58 -29.35
CA GLU A 225 -7.41 4.97 -29.50
C GLU A 225 -6.64 5.90 -28.57
N ILE A 226 -6.54 5.53 -27.28
CA ILE A 226 -5.96 6.41 -26.26
C ILE A 226 -4.43 6.48 -26.32
N LEU A 227 -3.74 5.34 -26.49
CA LEU A 227 -2.27 5.26 -26.45
C LEU A 227 -1.63 5.50 -27.81
N SER A 228 -2.19 4.93 -28.89
CA SER A 228 -1.52 4.95 -30.20
C SER A 228 -1.67 6.27 -30.97
N SER A 229 -2.65 7.08 -30.62
CA SER A 229 -2.93 8.35 -31.29
C SER A 229 -2.17 9.54 -30.68
N GLY A 230 -1.35 9.32 -29.65
CA GLY A 230 -0.69 10.42 -28.92
C GLY A 230 -1.67 11.33 -28.17
N ASN A 231 -2.88 10.84 -27.89
CA ASN A 231 -3.92 11.62 -27.20
C ASN A 231 -3.56 11.91 -25.74
N MET A 232 -2.77 11.03 -25.11
CA MET A 232 -2.23 11.27 -23.77
C MET A 232 -1.03 12.23 -23.85
N THR A 233 -1.22 13.41 -23.27
CA THR A 233 -0.14 14.38 -23.10
C THR A 233 0.79 13.94 -21.97
N ASN A 234 0.22 13.56 -20.83
CA ASN A 234 0.96 13.18 -19.64
C ASN A 234 1.05 11.66 -19.53
N THR A 235 2.21 11.17 -19.08
CA THR A 235 2.41 9.77 -18.74
C THR A 235 1.57 9.41 -17.51
N LEU A 236 0.81 8.32 -17.58
CA LEU A 236 0.13 7.76 -16.41
C LEU A 236 0.96 6.62 -15.83
N GLU A 237 1.09 6.59 -14.51
CA GLU A 237 1.61 5.44 -13.80
C GLU A 237 0.59 4.93 -12.77
N PHE A 238 0.37 3.61 -12.76
CA PHE A 238 -0.39 2.92 -11.72
C PHE A 238 0.59 2.21 -10.80
N HIS A 239 0.53 2.52 -9.52
CA HIS A 239 1.46 2.04 -8.50
C HIS A 239 0.72 1.14 -7.51
N TRP A 240 1.34 0.01 -7.17
CA TRP A 240 0.95 -0.81 -6.04
C TRP A 240 2.12 -0.88 -5.06
N TYR A 241 1.99 -0.16 -3.95
CA TYR A 241 3.05 0.00 -2.97
C TYR A 241 3.22 -1.25 -2.12
N SER A 242 4.43 -1.44 -1.60
CA SER A 242 4.80 -2.54 -0.73
C SER A 242 5.14 -1.95 0.63
N ALA A 243 4.85 -2.65 1.71
CA ALA A 243 5.22 -2.22 3.06
C ALA A 243 4.70 -0.82 3.46
N GLU A 244 3.46 -0.47 3.08
CA GLU A 244 2.76 0.70 3.65
C GLU A 244 2.69 0.55 5.17
N GLU A 245 2.31 -0.66 5.61
CA GLU A 245 2.04 -0.97 7.02
C GLU A 245 3.31 -1.01 7.89
N GLY A 246 4.46 -1.09 7.21
CA GLY A 246 5.78 -0.97 7.83
C GLY A 246 6.18 0.45 8.20
N GLY A 247 5.39 1.46 7.78
CA GLY A 247 5.67 2.88 7.92
C GLY A 247 5.98 3.54 6.57
N LEU A 248 5.16 3.30 5.55
CA LEU A 248 5.23 3.88 4.21
C LEU A 248 6.50 3.54 3.42
N LEU A 249 7.11 2.37 3.67
CA LEU A 249 8.47 2.06 3.21
C LEU A 249 8.59 2.01 1.67
N GLY A 250 7.65 1.36 0.98
CA GLY A 250 7.72 1.19 -0.47
C GLY A 250 7.46 2.49 -1.24
N SER A 251 6.46 3.27 -0.85
CA SER A 251 6.19 4.56 -1.48
C SER A 251 7.30 5.58 -1.21
N GLN A 252 7.87 5.59 0.00
CA GLN A 252 9.05 6.41 0.32
C GLN A 252 10.22 6.08 -0.60
N ALA A 253 10.55 4.80 -0.78
CA ALA A 253 11.65 4.39 -1.65
C ALA A 253 11.44 4.84 -3.11
N ILE A 254 10.21 4.74 -3.63
CA ILE A 254 9.87 5.19 -4.99
C ILE A 254 9.98 6.71 -5.11
N PHE A 255 9.33 7.48 -4.22
CA PHE A 255 9.32 8.94 -4.33
C PHE A 255 10.67 9.58 -3.96
N SER A 256 11.46 8.94 -3.10
CA SER A 256 12.88 9.30 -2.88
C SER A 256 13.68 9.09 -4.17
N ASN A 257 13.48 7.96 -4.86
CA ASN A 257 14.14 7.73 -6.15
C ASN A 257 13.70 8.75 -7.21
N TYR A 258 12.40 9.05 -7.31
CA TYR A 258 11.86 10.03 -8.26
C TYR A 258 12.41 11.43 -8.00
N SER A 259 12.50 11.82 -6.73
CA SER A 259 13.11 13.07 -6.30
C SER A 259 14.57 13.16 -6.75
N ARG A 260 15.39 12.12 -6.48
CA ARG A 260 16.80 12.08 -6.91
C ARG A 260 16.99 12.12 -8.43
N GLU A 261 16.06 11.52 -9.19
CA GLU A 261 16.07 11.52 -10.65
C GLU A 261 15.50 12.81 -11.25
N GLY A 262 14.93 13.71 -10.43
CA GLY A 262 14.29 14.94 -10.92
C GLY A 262 13.02 14.67 -11.74
N ARG A 263 12.29 13.58 -11.45
CA ARG A 263 11.05 13.22 -12.14
C ARG A 263 10.00 14.32 -11.99
N ASP A 264 9.30 14.65 -13.08
CA ASP A 264 8.23 15.65 -13.11
C ASP A 264 6.86 15.03 -12.80
N VAL A 265 6.62 14.68 -11.53
CA VAL A 265 5.30 14.19 -11.07
C VAL A 265 4.38 15.38 -10.78
N ARG A 266 3.27 15.46 -11.52
CA ARG A 266 2.31 16.58 -11.46
C ARG A 266 1.10 16.29 -10.58
N ALA A 267 0.78 15.02 -10.38
CA ALA A 267 -0.30 14.60 -9.50
C ALA A 267 -0.06 13.18 -9.00
N MET A 268 -0.47 12.89 -7.78
CA MET A 268 -0.57 11.56 -7.23
C MET A 268 -1.91 11.41 -6.50
N LEU A 269 -2.72 10.44 -6.89
CA LEU A 269 -3.92 10.03 -6.15
C LEU A 269 -3.60 8.74 -5.40
N GLN A 270 -3.87 8.70 -4.09
CA GLN A 270 -3.98 7.46 -3.33
C GLN A 270 -5.44 7.03 -3.25
N GLN A 271 -5.67 5.73 -3.49
CA GLN A 271 -6.88 4.99 -3.13
C GLN A 271 -6.47 3.99 -2.06
N ASP A 272 -7.02 4.12 -0.87
CA ASP A 272 -6.74 3.24 0.27
C ASP A 272 -8.01 3.11 1.10
N MET A 273 -8.50 1.88 1.20
CA MET A 273 -9.85 1.50 1.67
C MET A 273 -10.95 2.15 0.81
N THR A 274 -11.59 1.36 -0.05
CA THR A 274 -12.61 1.80 -1.00
C THR A 274 -13.90 1.00 -0.89
N GLY A 275 -14.03 0.11 0.11
CA GLY A 275 -15.03 -0.94 0.13
C GLY A 275 -16.08 -0.85 1.24
N TYR A 276 -15.78 -0.27 2.40
CA TYR A 276 -16.65 -0.36 3.56
C TYR A 276 -17.53 0.88 3.77
N VAL A 277 -18.84 0.66 3.73
CA VAL A 277 -19.86 1.72 3.92
C VAL A 277 -20.80 1.48 5.09
N GLN A 278 -20.77 0.27 5.68
CA GLN A 278 -21.82 -0.16 6.60
C GLN A 278 -21.96 0.75 7.81
N LYS A 279 -20.84 1.21 8.38
CA LYS A 279 -20.86 2.08 9.57
C LYS A 279 -21.36 3.50 9.27
N THR A 280 -21.12 4.01 8.06
CA THR A 280 -21.71 5.26 7.57
C THR A 280 -23.23 5.13 7.47
N LEU A 281 -23.71 4.03 6.86
CA LEU A 281 -25.15 3.75 6.73
C LEU A 281 -25.83 3.52 8.09
N ASP A 282 -25.18 2.79 9.00
CA ASP A 282 -25.68 2.55 10.37
C ASP A 282 -25.77 3.84 11.18
N ALA A 283 -24.92 4.83 10.89
CA ALA A 283 -24.99 6.16 11.49
C ALA A 283 -26.11 7.04 10.90
N GLY A 284 -26.80 6.58 9.86
CA GLY A 284 -27.86 7.33 9.18
C GLY A 284 -27.34 8.41 8.23
N GLU A 285 -26.05 8.38 7.91
CA GLU A 285 -25.42 9.31 6.96
C GLU A 285 -25.55 8.76 5.53
N PRO A 286 -25.60 9.64 4.51
CA PRO A 286 -25.65 9.19 3.12
C PRO A 286 -24.35 8.50 2.72
N GLU A 287 -24.44 7.55 1.80
CA GLU A 287 -23.27 7.00 1.13
C GLU A 287 -22.51 8.11 0.39
N SER A 288 -21.20 8.16 0.58
CA SER A 288 -20.32 9.18 -0.02
C SER A 288 -18.89 8.69 -0.03
N VAL A 289 -18.08 9.13 -0.98
CA VAL A 289 -16.61 8.94 -0.91
C VAL A 289 -15.98 9.97 0.04
N GLY A 290 -14.98 9.58 0.81
CA GLY A 290 -14.23 10.47 1.70
C GLY A 290 -13.06 11.14 1.00
N VAL A 291 -13.06 12.47 0.90
CA VAL A 291 -11.94 13.25 0.34
C VAL A 291 -11.11 13.83 1.49
N ILE A 292 -9.85 13.42 1.58
CA ILE A 292 -8.94 13.86 2.64
C ILE A 292 -8.43 15.28 2.36
N THR A 293 -8.36 16.11 3.40
CA THR A 293 -8.06 17.55 3.29
C THR A 293 -6.82 17.99 4.06
N ASP A 294 -6.21 17.11 4.86
CA ASP A 294 -4.94 17.34 5.55
C ASP A 294 -3.80 16.56 4.90
N TYR A 295 -2.58 17.13 4.91
CA TYR A 295 -1.38 16.55 4.29
C TYR A 295 -1.50 16.19 2.80
N VAL A 296 -2.30 16.98 2.06
CA VAL A 296 -2.55 16.86 0.62
C VAL A 296 -2.39 18.21 -0.09
N SER A 297 -2.28 18.18 -1.42
CA SER A 297 -2.30 19.36 -2.29
C SER A 297 -3.73 19.92 -2.41
N PRO A 298 -3.99 21.17 -1.97
CA PRO A 298 -5.34 21.75 -2.04
C PRO A 298 -5.89 21.84 -3.46
N SER A 299 -5.06 22.23 -4.44
CA SER A 299 -5.51 22.42 -5.83
C SER A 299 -5.86 21.10 -6.52
N LEU A 300 -5.11 20.04 -6.26
CA LEU A 300 -5.43 18.69 -6.74
C LEU A 300 -6.69 18.16 -6.07
N THR A 301 -6.82 18.35 -4.76
CA THR A 301 -7.99 17.95 -3.96
C THR A 301 -9.26 18.64 -4.46
N ASP A 302 -9.19 19.94 -4.76
CA ASP A 302 -10.30 20.70 -5.35
C ASP A 302 -10.70 20.19 -6.74
N PHE A 303 -9.72 19.74 -7.55
CA PHE A 303 -10.04 19.12 -8.83
C PHE A 303 -10.70 17.75 -8.65
N ILE A 304 -10.20 16.92 -7.73
CA ILE A 304 -10.79 15.61 -7.39
C ILE A 304 -12.26 15.73 -6.97
N LYS A 305 -12.61 16.70 -6.12
CA LYS A 305 -14.02 16.95 -5.75
C LYS A 305 -14.92 17.16 -6.98
N LYS A 306 -14.44 17.91 -7.98
CA LYS A 306 -15.17 18.13 -9.23
C LYS A 306 -15.25 16.86 -10.09
N VAL A 307 -14.22 16.02 -10.06
CA VAL A 307 -14.21 14.71 -10.73
C VAL A 307 -15.24 13.79 -10.07
N VAL A 308 -15.34 13.76 -8.74
CA VAL A 308 -16.41 13.04 -8.01
C VAL A 308 -17.78 13.56 -8.45
N ASP A 309 -18.04 14.86 -8.34
CA ASP A 309 -19.33 15.47 -8.70
C ASP A 309 -19.74 15.20 -10.16
N THR A 310 -18.76 14.97 -11.04
CA THR A 310 -19.00 14.77 -12.48
C THR A 310 -19.20 13.31 -12.84
N TYR A 311 -18.42 12.40 -12.24
CA TYR A 311 -18.32 11.02 -12.70
C TYR A 311 -18.91 10.01 -11.74
N CYS A 312 -18.95 10.28 -10.44
CA CYS A 312 -19.57 9.39 -9.45
C CYS A 312 -21.09 9.61 -9.38
N GLU A 313 -21.79 8.60 -8.88
CA GLU A 313 -23.24 8.61 -8.67
C GLU A 313 -23.60 8.96 -7.21
N ILE A 314 -22.60 8.98 -6.34
CA ILE A 314 -22.66 9.39 -4.92
C ILE A 314 -21.81 10.64 -4.71
N PRO A 315 -22.14 11.48 -3.71
CA PRO A 315 -21.35 12.68 -3.39
C PRO A 315 -20.01 12.33 -2.73
N TYR A 316 -19.20 13.35 -2.48
CA TYR A 316 -18.09 13.26 -1.51
C TYR A 316 -18.46 13.88 -0.16
N VAL A 317 -17.70 13.50 0.86
CA VAL A 317 -17.59 14.20 2.14
C VAL A 317 -16.13 14.59 2.37
N GLU A 318 -15.88 15.80 2.83
CA GLU A 318 -14.52 16.20 3.24
C GLU A 318 -14.20 15.63 4.62
N THR A 319 -13.04 15.00 4.76
CA THR A 319 -12.58 14.39 6.01
C THR A 319 -11.08 14.62 6.22
N LYS A 320 -10.57 14.12 7.35
CA LYS A 320 -9.16 14.16 7.74
C LYS A 320 -8.73 12.83 8.29
N CYS A 321 -7.47 12.46 8.08
CA CYS A 321 -6.93 11.22 8.63
C CYS A 321 -5.66 11.41 9.47
N GLY A 322 -5.03 12.58 9.40
CA GLY A 322 -3.84 12.89 10.20
C GLY A 322 -2.52 12.60 9.49
N TYR A 323 -1.45 12.61 10.27
CA TYR A 323 -0.08 12.53 9.78
C TYR A 323 0.32 11.11 9.36
N ALA A 324 1.08 10.99 8.26
CA ALA A 324 1.59 9.71 7.73
C ALA A 324 0.50 8.65 7.57
N CYS A 325 -0.65 9.08 7.05
CA CYS A 325 -1.87 8.31 7.05
C CYS A 325 -1.91 7.20 5.98
N SER A 326 -1.29 7.44 4.82
CA SER A 326 -1.12 6.46 3.72
C SER A 326 -0.07 6.98 2.72
N ASP A 327 0.17 6.30 1.62
CA ASP A 327 1.29 6.55 0.68
C ASP A 327 1.28 7.93 0.00
N HIS A 328 0.13 8.61 -0.06
CA HIS A 328 0.06 10.01 -0.52
C HIS A 328 1.01 10.92 0.27
N ALA A 329 1.25 10.60 1.54
CA ALA A 329 2.14 11.35 2.40
C ALA A 329 3.59 11.27 1.92
N SER A 330 4.03 10.13 1.37
CA SER A 330 5.37 9.97 0.77
C SER A 330 5.56 10.90 -0.43
N ALA A 331 4.57 10.97 -1.32
CA ALA A 331 4.59 11.90 -2.46
C ALA A 331 4.63 13.37 -2.00
N SER A 332 3.79 13.74 -1.02
CA SER A 332 3.77 15.09 -0.44
C SER A 332 5.11 15.44 0.23
N LYS A 333 5.71 14.51 0.99
CA LYS A 333 7.01 14.69 1.65
C LYS A 333 8.16 14.85 0.64
N ALA A 334 8.07 14.20 -0.52
CA ALA A 334 8.99 14.41 -1.64
C ALA A 334 8.77 15.73 -2.41
N GLY A 335 7.71 16.49 -2.09
CA GLY A 335 7.38 17.76 -2.72
C GLY A 335 6.41 17.66 -3.91
N TYR A 336 5.87 16.47 -4.20
CA TYR A 336 4.93 16.26 -5.30
C TYR A 336 3.48 16.53 -4.87
N PRO A 337 2.63 17.13 -5.73
CA PRO A 337 1.21 17.27 -5.43
C PRO A 337 0.54 15.90 -5.28
N SER A 338 0.05 15.60 -4.09
CA SER A 338 -0.70 14.36 -3.82
C SER A 338 -2.06 14.62 -3.19
N ALA A 339 -2.96 13.66 -3.32
CA ALA A 339 -4.30 13.66 -2.75
C ALA A 339 -4.68 12.24 -2.34
N PHE A 340 -5.67 12.12 -1.47
CA PHE A 340 -6.14 10.84 -0.94
C PHE A 340 -7.66 10.82 -0.87
N VAL A 341 -8.24 9.75 -1.40
CA VAL A 341 -9.67 9.43 -1.28
C VAL A 341 -9.82 8.07 -0.62
N ILE A 342 -10.66 8.03 0.42
CA ILE A 342 -11.01 6.89 1.26
C ILE A 342 -12.51 6.61 1.16
N GLU A 343 -12.98 5.44 1.57
CA GLU A 343 -14.37 4.97 1.45
C GLU A 343 -15.44 5.94 1.98
N SER A 344 -15.19 6.67 3.07
CA SER A 344 -16.19 7.59 3.66
C SER A 344 -15.57 8.59 4.65
N ASP A 345 -16.37 9.31 5.44
CA ASP A 345 -15.85 10.09 6.58
C ASP A 345 -15.01 9.18 7.48
N PHE A 346 -13.77 9.58 7.76
CA PHE A 346 -12.74 8.76 8.40
C PHE A 346 -13.18 8.20 9.76
N LYS A 347 -14.09 8.88 10.47
CA LYS A 347 -14.63 8.37 11.74
C LYS A 347 -15.49 7.10 11.57
N TYR A 348 -15.97 6.83 10.36
CA TYR A 348 -16.78 5.67 9.99
C TYR A 348 -15.99 4.56 9.28
N SER A 349 -14.68 4.69 9.12
CA SER A 349 -13.84 3.65 8.52
C SER A 349 -14.00 2.29 9.21
N ASP A 350 -13.74 1.21 8.46
CA ASP A 350 -13.83 -0.15 8.97
C ASP A 350 -12.94 -0.34 10.22
N GLN A 351 -13.54 -0.87 11.28
CA GLN A 351 -12.85 -1.18 12.54
C GLN A 351 -12.26 -2.59 12.55
N LYS A 352 -12.46 -3.36 11.48
CA LYS A 352 -11.92 -4.72 11.30
C LYS A 352 -10.56 -4.73 10.60
N ILE A 353 -10.10 -3.59 10.05
CA ILE A 353 -8.79 -3.47 9.41
C ILE A 353 -7.66 -3.98 10.32
N HIS A 354 -6.60 -4.47 9.68
CA HIS A 354 -5.46 -5.10 10.32
C HIS A 354 -5.76 -6.31 11.23
N THR A 355 -6.89 -6.99 11.02
CA THR A 355 -7.28 -8.21 11.75
C THR A 355 -7.62 -9.34 10.79
N THR A 356 -7.97 -10.51 11.33
CA THR A 356 -8.49 -11.63 10.54
C THR A 356 -9.91 -11.38 10.01
N GLU A 357 -10.60 -10.36 10.52
CA GLU A 357 -11.99 -10.03 10.17
C GLU A 357 -12.12 -8.98 9.07
N ASP A 358 -11.01 -8.43 8.57
CA ASP A 358 -11.03 -7.64 7.35
C ASP A 358 -11.28 -8.58 6.14
N LYS A 359 -12.54 -8.73 5.73
CA LYS A 359 -13.03 -9.77 4.81
C LYS A 359 -13.96 -9.19 3.75
N LEU A 360 -13.97 -9.85 2.58
CA LEU A 360 -14.79 -9.47 1.42
C LEU A 360 -16.28 -9.30 1.73
N GLU A 361 -16.83 -10.13 2.63
CA GLU A 361 -18.26 -10.15 2.93
C GLU A 361 -18.78 -8.84 3.54
N TYR A 362 -17.88 -7.98 4.03
CA TYR A 362 -18.22 -6.68 4.59
C TYR A 362 -18.16 -5.53 3.57
N LEU A 363 -17.68 -5.79 2.35
CA LEU A 363 -17.46 -4.74 1.35
C LEU A 363 -18.65 -4.58 0.41
N SER A 364 -18.83 -3.34 -0.05
CA SER A 364 -19.79 -2.96 -1.07
C SER A 364 -19.08 -2.77 -2.41
N PHE A 365 -19.17 -3.75 -3.30
CA PHE A 365 -18.56 -3.64 -4.64
C PHE A 365 -19.18 -2.51 -5.48
N SER A 366 -20.47 -2.21 -5.28
CA SER A 366 -21.11 -1.04 -5.91
C SER A 366 -20.50 0.27 -5.42
N HIS A 367 -20.06 0.34 -4.16
CA HIS A 367 -19.33 1.48 -3.62
C HIS A 367 -17.91 1.57 -4.20
N MET A 368 -17.19 0.45 -4.26
CA MET A 368 -15.86 0.40 -4.89
C MET A 368 -15.90 0.81 -6.37
N VAL A 369 -16.99 0.51 -7.09
CA VAL A 369 -17.21 1.03 -8.45
C VAL A 369 -17.24 2.55 -8.48
N GLN A 370 -17.76 3.25 -7.46
CA GLN A 370 -17.72 4.71 -7.40
C GLN A 370 -16.29 5.24 -7.29
N HIS A 371 -15.44 4.58 -6.52
CA HIS A 371 -14.00 4.88 -6.47
C HIS A 371 -13.30 4.58 -7.80
N ALA A 372 -13.70 3.51 -8.50
CA ALA A 372 -13.16 3.19 -9.82
C ALA A 372 -13.61 4.22 -10.88
N ARG A 373 -14.82 4.76 -10.78
CA ARG A 373 -15.33 5.87 -11.63
C ARG A 373 -14.53 7.15 -11.39
N LEU A 374 -14.31 7.53 -10.13
CA LEU A 374 -13.43 8.63 -9.76
C LEU A 374 -12.02 8.43 -10.35
N THR A 375 -11.44 7.26 -10.14
CA THR A 375 -10.07 6.95 -10.57
C THR A 375 -9.93 7.00 -12.09
N LEU A 376 -10.86 6.38 -12.81
CA LEU A 376 -10.92 6.41 -14.28
C LEU A 376 -11.08 7.84 -14.80
N GLY A 377 -12.01 8.61 -14.21
CA GLY A 377 -12.25 10.00 -14.58
C GLY A 377 -11.03 10.88 -14.36
N LEU A 378 -10.38 10.78 -13.19
CA LEU A 378 -9.18 11.54 -12.87
C LEU A 378 -8.02 11.19 -13.80
N ALA A 379 -7.76 9.88 -13.99
CA ALA A 379 -6.70 9.41 -14.87
C ALA A 379 -6.89 9.91 -16.30
N TRP A 380 -8.12 9.84 -16.82
CA TRP A 380 -8.44 10.32 -18.16
C TRP A 380 -8.23 11.83 -18.28
N GLU A 381 -8.85 12.62 -17.40
CA GLU A 381 -8.75 14.09 -17.41
C GLU A 381 -7.29 14.55 -17.31
N LEU A 382 -6.54 14.01 -16.34
CA LEU A 382 -5.16 14.42 -16.11
C LEU A 382 -4.16 13.86 -17.13
N SER A 383 -4.47 12.75 -17.81
CA SER A 383 -3.64 12.29 -18.94
C SER A 383 -3.65 13.26 -20.12
N MET A 384 -4.72 14.04 -20.28
CA MET A 384 -4.91 14.99 -21.39
C MET A 384 -4.76 16.47 -20.96
N ALA A 385 -4.65 16.73 -19.66
CA ALA A 385 -4.55 18.08 -19.13
C ALA A 385 -3.25 18.79 -19.53
N ASP A 386 -3.35 20.09 -19.82
CA ASP A 386 -2.17 20.96 -19.80
C ASP A 386 -1.98 21.52 -18.39
N PHE A 387 -0.81 21.29 -17.81
CA PHE A 387 -0.46 21.68 -16.44
C PHE A 387 0.24 23.03 -16.35
N ASP A 388 0.60 23.63 -17.49
CA ASP A 388 1.43 24.84 -17.60
C ASP A 388 0.64 26.09 -18.01
#